data_AF-A0A1M6LVQ7-F1
#
_entry.id   AF-A0A1M6LVQ7-F1
#
_cell.length_a   1.000
_cell.length_b   1.000
_cell.length_c   1.000
_cell.angle_alpha   90.00
_cell.angle_beta   90.00
_cell.angle_gamma   90.00
#
_symmetry.space_group_name_H-M   'P 1'
#
loop_
_entity.id
_entity.type
_entity.pdbx_description
1 polymer ?
#
loop_
_entity_poly.entity_id
_entity_poly.type
_entity_poly.pdbx_seq_one_letter_code
_entity_poly.pdbx_strand_id
1 'polypeptide(L)'
;MNFGNWDNSIHEYCEQIKRIAFMQRIKPENVYVDFEQKTAEIIGSRGTYNTTLNSCTCYDFETRQLPCKHIYRLAFELGFLDDLPKINRKASKAFKDNIQNEIERYKEYYLNGAISIEKFNKIVNALQSK
;
A
#
# COMPACT_ATOMS: atom_id res chain seq x y z
N MET A 1 10.41 -2.37 -8.12
CA MET A 1 10.85 -1.41 -7.08
C MET A 1 12.12 -1.98 -6.49
N ASN A 2 13.25 -1.29 -6.66
CA ASN A 2 14.53 -1.73 -6.10
C ASN A 2 15.11 -0.57 -5.30
N PHE A 3 15.01 -0.66 -3.97
CA PHE A 3 15.63 0.28 -3.06
C PHE A 3 15.96 -0.43 -1.74
N GLY A 4 17.00 0.05 -1.06
CA GLY A 4 17.45 -0.54 0.19
C GLY A 4 17.87 -2.01 0.06
N ASN A 5 17.84 -2.72 1.18
CA ASN A 5 18.24 -4.11 1.31
C ASN A 5 17.01 -5.04 1.39
N TRP A 6 15.98 -4.74 0.58
CA TRP A 6 14.72 -5.47 0.58
C TRP A 6 14.66 -6.45 -0.59
N ASP A 7 14.13 -7.64 -0.36
CA ASP A 7 13.74 -8.53 -1.45
C ASP A 7 12.58 -7.91 -2.24
N ASN A 8 12.73 -7.84 -3.57
CA ASN A 8 11.73 -7.21 -4.45
C ASN A 8 10.32 -7.82 -4.30
N SER A 9 10.21 -9.11 -3.97
CA SER A 9 8.94 -9.82 -3.80
C SER A 9 8.15 -9.34 -2.58
N ILE A 10 8.82 -8.77 -1.57
CA ILE A 10 8.15 -8.25 -0.36
C ILE A 10 7.15 -7.15 -0.73
N HIS A 11 7.45 -6.35 -1.76
CA HIS A 11 6.61 -5.24 -2.18
C HIS A 11 5.27 -5.68 -2.83
N GLU A 12 5.13 -6.96 -3.16
CA GLU A 12 3.91 -7.54 -3.76
C GLU A 12 2.93 -8.07 -2.70
N TYR A 13 3.35 -8.21 -1.43
CA TYR A 13 2.47 -8.68 -0.36
C TYR A 13 1.38 -7.65 -0.05
N CYS A 14 0.15 -8.12 0.20
CA CYS A 14 -1.00 -7.25 0.47
C CYS A 14 -0.74 -6.24 1.60
N GLU A 15 -0.03 -6.65 2.65
CA GLU A 15 0.35 -5.77 3.76
C GLU A 15 1.31 -4.66 3.34
N GLN A 16 2.21 -4.92 2.39
CA GLN A 16 3.15 -3.93 1.87
C GLN A 16 2.49 -3.01 0.84
N ILE A 17 1.61 -3.54 -0.01
CA ILE A 17 0.76 -2.74 -0.90
C ILE A 17 -0.07 -1.72 -0.10
N LYS A 18 -0.63 -2.10 1.05
CA LYS A 18 -1.33 -1.15 1.95
C LYS A 18 -0.42 -0.02 2.41
N ARG A 19 0.84 -0.29 2.72
CA ARG A 19 1.81 0.71 3.20
C ARG A 19 2.30 1.63 2.09
N ILE A 20 2.45 1.09 0.87
CA ILE A 20 2.65 1.87 -0.36
C ILE A 20 1.45 2.80 -0.59
N ALA A 21 0.21 2.34 -0.40
CA ALA A 21 -0.96 3.21 -0.50
C ALA A 21 -0.96 4.28 0.61
N PHE A 22 -0.57 3.92 1.83
CA PHE A 22 -0.57 4.85 2.97
C PHE A 22 0.54 5.91 2.92
N MET A 23 1.62 5.70 2.17
CA MET A 23 2.65 6.74 2.01
C MET A 23 2.10 8.01 1.32
N GLN A 24 1.08 7.87 0.48
CA GLN A 24 0.40 8.99 -0.17
C GLN A 24 -0.39 9.86 0.81
N ARG A 25 -0.71 9.34 2.00
CA ARG A 25 -1.41 10.10 3.06
C ARG A 25 -0.48 10.99 3.87
N ILE A 26 0.83 10.81 3.75
CA ILE A 26 1.81 11.71 4.36
C ILE A 26 1.77 12.99 3.53
N LYS A 27 1.60 14.14 4.17
CA LYS A 27 1.56 15.40 3.45
C LYS A 27 2.97 15.84 3.06
N PRO A 28 3.21 16.40 1.86
CA PRO A 28 4.53 16.85 1.45
C PRO A 28 5.21 17.79 2.45
N GLU A 29 4.45 18.67 3.10
CA GLU A 29 4.96 19.60 4.12
C GLU A 29 5.52 18.92 5.37
N ASN A 30 5.23 17.64 5.58
CA ASN A 30 5.70 16.85 6.73
C ASN A 30 6.93 16.01 6.40
N VAL A 31 7.55 16.18 5.23
CA VAL A 31 8.66 15.36 4.76
C VAL A 31 9.87 16.24 4.49
N TYR A 32 10.95 16.03 5.24
CA TYR A 32 12.21 16.73 5.07
C TYR A 32 13.26 15.72 4.62
N VAL A 33 13.61 15.76 3.33
CA VAL A 33 14.52 14.79 2.70
C VAL A 33 15.94 15.35 2.63
N ASP A 34 16.90 14.57 3.09
CA ASP A 34 18.31 14.73 2.76
C ASP A 34 18.64 13.81 1.57
N PHE A 35 18.78 14.41 0.39
CA PHE A 35 19.05 13.69 -0.85
C PHE A 35 20.49 13.13 -0.92
N GLU A 36 21.45 13.74 -0.23
CA GLU A 36 22.84 13.26 -0.20
C GLU A 36 22.96 12.01 0.66
N GLN A 37 22.41 12.06 1.88
CA GLN A 37 22.43 10.93 2.81
C GLN A 37 21.34 9.89 2.54
N LYS A 38 20.39 10.19 1.63
CA LYS A 38 19.19 9.36 1.36
C LYS A 38 18.44 9.05 2.65
N THR A 39 18.20 10.08 3.44
CA THR A 39 17.43 10.00 4.68
C THR A 39 16.27 10.99 4.65
N ALA A 40 15.28 10.78 5.50
CA ALA A 40 14.23 11.77 5.72
C ALA A 40 13.82 11.81 7.19
N GLU A 41 13.49 13.02 7.60
CA GLU A 41 12.74 13.29 8.81
C GLU A 41 11.26 13.46 8.44
N ILE A 42 10.39 12.60 8.98
CA ILE A 42 8.96 12.61 8.64
C ILE A 42 8.13 12.90 9.88
N ILE A 43 7.35 13.99 9.84
CA ILE A 43 6.45 14.40 10.92
C ILE A 43 5.14 13.60 10.81
N GLY A 44 4.84 12.83 11.86
CA GLY A 44 3.57 12.13 12.02
C GLY A 44 2.76 12.62 13.21
N SER A 45 1.61 11.98 13.41
CA SER A 45 0.68 12.35 14.49
C SER A 45 1.19 12.07 15.91
N ARG A 46 2.20 11.22 16.06
CA ARG A 46 2.77 10.82 17.36
C ARG A 46 4.22 11.31 17.56
N GLY A 47 4.69 12.19 16.70
CA GLY A 47 6.07 12.68 16.71
C GLY A 47 6.76 12.52 15.36
N THR A 48 8.06 12.74 15.40
CA THR A 48 8.93 12.80 14.23
C THR A 48 9.71 11.51 14.06
N TYR A 49 9.80 11.01 12.82
CA TYR A 49 10.44 9.74 12.52
C TYR A 49 11.64 9.94 11.59
N ASN A 50 12.82 9.59 12.09
CA ASN A 50 14.00 9.40 11.26
C ASN A 50 13.87 8.13 10.43
N THR A 51 14.06 8.28 9.13
CA THR A 51 13.82 7.25 8.12
C THR A 51 15.01 7.19 7.16
N THR A 52 15.46 5.98 6.88
CA THR A 52 16.41 5.67 5.81
C THR A 52 15.72 4.70 4.84
N LEU A 53 16.38 4.34 3.73
CA LEU A 53 15.85 3.30 2.84
C LEU A 53 15.79 1.90 3.48
N ASN A 54 16.45 1.70 4.63
CA ASN A 54 16.60 0.41 5.31
C ASN A 54 16.00 0.36 6.72
N SER A 55 15.69 1.51 7.32
CA SER A 55 15.25 1.58 8.71
C SER A 55 14.33 2.77 8.95
N CYS A 56 13.48 2.67 9.96
CA CYS A 56 12.65 3.77 10.42
C CYS A 56 12.46 3.67 11.92
N THR A 57 12.40 4.83 12.59
CA THR A 57 12.15 4.93 14.03
C THR A 57 10.67 4.79 14.41
N CYS A 58 9.79 4.45 13.46
CA CYS A 58 8.37 4.28 13.74
C CYS A 58 8.04 2.88 14.26
N TYR A 59 6.97 2.79 15.06
CA TYR A 59 6.51 1.54 15.64
C TYR A 59 6.18 0.42 14.62
N ASP A 60 5.67 0.76 13.43
CA ASP A 60 5.37 -0.25 12.38
C ASP A 60 6.65 -0.91 11.86
N PHE A 61 7.76 -0.18 11.80
CA PHE A 61 9.07 -0.75 11.48
C PHE A 61 9.64 -1.52 12.67
N GLU A 62 9.62 -0.94 13.86
CA GLU A 62 10.15 -1.56 15.09
C GLU A 62 9.57 -2.96 15.32
N THR A 63 8.26 -3.13 15.10
CA THR A 63 7.56 -4.39 15.34
C THR A 63 7.70 -5.42 14.21
N ARG A 64 7.77 -4.99 12.95
CA ARG A 64 7.74 -5.90 11.79
C ARG A 64 9.09 -6.11 11.13
N GLN A 65 10.02 -5.18 11.34
CA GLN A 65 11.32 -5.12 10.66
C GLN A 65 11.18 -5.21 9.13
N LEU A 66 10.13 -4.59 8.60
CA LEU A 66 9.78 -4.54 7.18
C LEU A 66 9.52 -3.11 6.74
N PRO A 67 9.62 -2.79 5.43
CA PRO A 67 9.32 -1.46 4.91
C PRO A 67 7.97 -0.93 5.41
N CYS A 68 8.03 0.17 6.16
CA CYS A 68 6.86 0.89 6.63
C CYS A 68 6.47 1.99 5.62
N LYS A 69 5.35 2.66 5.84
CA LYS A 69 4.90 3.75 4.96
C LYS A 69 5.91 4.90 4.83
N HIS A 70 6.74 5.15 5.85
CA HIS A 70 7.75 6.22 5.82
C HIS A 70 8.92 5.87 4.90
N ILE A 71 9.38 4.61 4.94
CA ILE A 71 10.43 4.12 4.03
C ILE A 71 9.92 4.21 2.58
N TYR A 72 8.68 3.79 2.31
CA TYR A 72 8.07 3.98 0.98
C TYR A 72 7.96 5.45 0.59
N ARG A 73 7.66 6.34 1.55
CA ARG A 73 7.60 7.78 1.27
C ARG A 73 8.96 8.33 0.87
N LEU A 74 10.02 7.99 1.61
CA LEU A 74 11.38 8.37 1.25
C LEU A 74 11.76 7.80 -0.13
N ALA A 75 11.45 6.52 -0.39
CA ALA A 75 11.69 5.90 -1.68
C ALA A 75 10.97 6.64 -2.83
N PHE A 76 9.75 7.13 -2.59
CA PHE A 76 9.00 7.95 -3.54
C PHE A 76 9.68 9.29 -3.82
N GLU A 77 10.08 10.04 -2.79
CA GLU A 77 10.75 11.34 -2.95
C GLU A 77 12.10 11.20 -3.69
N LEU A 78 12.76 10.06 -3.54
CA LEU A 78 14.02 9.73 -4.23
C LEU A 78 13.82 9.10 -5.63
N GLY A 79 12.58 8.92 -6.10
CA GLY A 79 12.27 8.39 -7.44
C GLY A 79 12.36 6.87 -7.59
N PHE A 80 12.47 6.09 -6.51
CA PHE A 80 12.57 4.62 -6.59
C PHE A 80 11.23 3.90 -6.83
N LEU A 81 10.11 4.64 -6.84
CA LEU A 81 8.76 4.09 -7.00
C LEU A 81 8.12 4.39 -8.38
N ASP A 82 8.92 4.77 -9.38
CA ASP A 82 8.43 5.05 -10.74
C ASP A 82 7.82 3.82 -11.44
N ASP A 83 8.23 2.62 -11.01
CA ASP A 83 7.76 1.32 -11.50
C ASP A 83 6.44 0.85 -10.86
N LEU A 84 5.74 1.70 -10.11
CA LEU A 84 4.45 1.32 -9.53
C LEU A 84 3.44 0.91 -10.63
N PRO A 85 2.59 -0.11 -10.40
CA PRO A 85 1.61 -0.55 -11.38
C PRO A 85 0.71 0.61 -11.86
N LYS A 86 0.81 0.95 -13.15
CA LYS A 86 -0.05 1.95 -13.79
C LYS A 86 -1.35 1.31 -14.25
N ILE A 87 -2.43 2.10 -14.27
CA ILE A 87 -3.74 1.62 -14.74
C ILE A 87 -3.64 1.17 -16.20
N ASN A 88 -3.76 -0.14 -16.42
CA ASN A 88 -3.88 -0.71 -17.75
C ASN A 88 -5.35 -0.68 -18.17
N ARG A 89 -5.70 0.11 -19.19
CA ARG A 89 -7.10 0.28 -19.65
C ARG A 89 -7.75 -1.05 -20.06
N LYS A 90 -6.99 -1.94 -20.72
CA LYS A 90 -7.50 -3.26 -21.14
C LYS A 90 -7.77 -4.15 -19.92
N ALA A 91 -6.84 -4.19 -18.96
CA ALA A 91 -7.01 -4.94 -17.73
C ALA A 91 -8.14 -4.37 -16.86
N SER A 92 -8.28 -3.04 -16.78
CA SER A 92 -9.36 -2.37 -16.06
C SER A 92 -10.73 -2.67 -16.67
N LYS A 93 -10.83 -2.68 -18.00
CA LYS A 93 -12.06 -3.09 -18.70
C LYS A 93 -12.38 -4.57 -18.41
N ALA A 94 -11.41 -5.47 -18.56
CA ALA A 94 -11.59 -6.88 -18.27
C ALA A 94 -12.03 -7.12 -16.81
N PHE A 95 -11.48 -6.37 -15.85
CA PHE A 95 -11.93 -6.39 -14.47
C PHE A 95 -13.40 -5.97 -14.35
N LYS A 96 -13.81 -4.86 -14.97
CA LYS A 96 -15.21 -4.38 -14.95
C LYS A 96 -16.18 -5.39 -15.54
N ASP A 97 -15.83 -5.97 -16.69
CA ASP A 97 -16.63 -6.98 -17.36
C ASP A 97 -16.78 -8.25 -16.50
N ASN A 98 -15.82 -8.52 -15.58
CA ASN A 98 -15.84 -9.66 -14.67
C ASN A 98 -16.46 -9.38 -13.28
N ILE A 99 -16.88 -8.15 -12.98
CA ILE A 99 -17.42 -7.79 -11.65
C ILE A 99 -18.61 -8.69 -11.26
N GLN A 100 -19.50 -8.97 -12.22
CA GLN A 100 -20.69 -9.77 -11.95
C GLN A 100 -20.34 -11.21 -11.49
N ASN A 101 -19.35 -11.83 -12.14
CA ASN A 101 -18.87 -13.17 -11.77
C ASN A 101 -18.23 -13.19 -10.38
N GLU A 102 -17.49 -12.14 -10.01
CA GLU A 102 -16.94 -12.01 -8.66
C GLU A 102 -18.04 -11.86 -7.61
N ILE A 103 -19.08 -11.07 -7.89
CA ILE A 103 -20.25 -10.93 -7.00
C ILE A 103 -20.93 -12.29 -6.81
N GLU A 104 -21.11 -13.08 -7.87
CA GLU A 104 -21.67 -14.43 -7.79
C GLU A 104 -20.79 -15.36 -6.94
N ARG A 105 -19.48 -15.31 -7.10
CA ARG A 105 -18.54 -16.08 -6.26
C ARG A 105 -18.67 -15.72 -4.77
N TYR A 106 -18.74 -14.43 -4.43
CA TYR A 106 -18.94 -14.01 -3.04
C TYR A 106 -20.35 -14.31 -2.52
N LYS A 107 -21.36 -14.37 -3.39
CA LYS A 107 -22.71 -14.83 -3.03
C LYS A 107 -22.70 -16.29 -2.63
N GLU A 108 -21.97 -17.16 -3.32
CA GLU A 108 -21.82 -18.57 -2.92
C GLU A 108 -21.16 -18.70 -1.54
N TYR A 109 -20.10 -17.94 -1.26
CA TYR A 109 -19.49 -17.89 0.07
C TYR A 109 -20.44 -17.40 1.17
N TYR A 110 -21.41 -16.55 0.84
CA TYR A 110 -22.45 -16.16 1.79
C TYR A 110 -23.45 -17.28 2.00
N LEU A 111 -23.97 -17.88 0.92
CA LEU A 111 -24.98 -18.95 1.00
C LEU A 111 -24.49 -20.20 1.71
N ASN A 112 -23.19 -20.51 1.62
CA ASN A 112 -22.58 -21.64 2.32
C ASN A 112 -22.07 -21.29 3.75
N GLY A 113 -22.27 -20.05 4.20
CA GLY A 113 -21.90 -19.61 5.56
C GLY A 113 -20.43 -19.25 5.77
N ALA A 114 -19.58 -19.23 4.72
CA ALA A 114 -18.17 -18.82 4.85
C ALA A 114 -17.99 -17.33 5.19
N ILE A 115 -18.95 -16.47 4.82
CA ILE A 115 -18.95 -15.05 5.17
C ILE A 115 -20.33 -14.57 5.65
N SER A 116 -20.34 -13.54 6.50
CA SER A 116 -21.59 -12.89 6.93
C SER A 116 -22.19 -12.01 5.83
N ILE A 117 -23.49 -11.72 5.94
CA ILE A 117 -24.20 -10.79 5.03
C ILE A 117 -23.56 -9.39 5.03
N GLU A 118 -23.10 -8.92 6.18
CA GLU A 118 -22.40 -7.63 6.30
C GLU A 118 -21.08 -7.63 5.52
N LYS A 119 -20.31 -8.72 5.60
CA LYS A 119 -19.05 -8.86 4.89
C LYS A 119 -19.29 -8.96 3.38
N PHE A 120 -20.30 -9.70 2.95
CA PHE A 120 -20.74 -9.77 1.56
C PHE A 120 -21.08 -8.38 1.01
N ASN A 121 -21.95 -7.63 1.71
CA ASN A 121 -22.36 -6.29 1.29
C ASN A 121 -21.17 -5.32 1.16
N LYS A 122 -20.21 -5.36 2.09
CA LYS A 122 -18.98 -4.55 2.01
C LYS A 122 -18.16 -4.85 0.76
N ILE A 123 -18.04 -6.12 0.38
CA ILE A 123 -17.29 -6.54 -0.82
C ILE A 123 -18.01 -6.09 -2.09
N VAL A 124 -19.33 -6.33 -2.20
CA VAL A 124 -20.12 -5.92 -3.37
C VAL A 124 -20.06 -4.41 -3.58
N ASN A 125 -20.23 -3.63 -2.51
CA ASN A 125 -20.15 -2.16 -2.58
C ASN A 125 -18.75 -1.69 -3.04
N ALA A 126 -17.68 -2.37 -2.61
CA ALA A 126 -16.32 -2.05 -3.04
C ALA A 126 -16.06 -2.44 -4.51
N LEU A 127 -16.65 -3.53 -5.00
CA LEU A 127 -16.52 -3.94 -6.41
C LEU A 127 -17.28 -3.01 -7.35
N GLN A 128 -18.41 -2.45 -6.91
CA GLN A 128 -19.26 -1.57 -7.71
C GLN A 128 -18.92 -0.08 -7.59
N SER A 129 -18.02 0.31 -6.68
CA SER A 129 -17.62 1.71 -6.54
C SER A 129 -16.97 2.24 -7.82
N LYS A 130 -17.36 3.46 -8.22
CA LYS A 130 -16.87 4.13 -9.44
C LYS A 130 -15.41 4.56 -9.36
#